data_AF-A0A671VME5-F1
#
_entry.id   AF-A0A671VME5-F1
#
_cell.length_a   1.000
_cell.length_b   1.000
_cell.length_c   1.000
_cell.angle_alpha   90.00
_cell.angle_beta   90.00
_cell.angle_gamma   90.00
#
_symmetry.space_group_name_H-M   'P 1'
#
loop_
_entity.id
_entity.type
_entity.pdbx_description
1 polymer ?
#
loop_
_entity_poly.entity_id
_entity_poly.type
_entity_poly.pdbx_seq_one_letter_code
_entity_poly.pdbx_strand_id
1 'polypeptide(L)'
;MNVFHLFQVRVTQELKHTHAEQLSRLHIKHQTECELLDDLRTFSQKRAAVERDYAQALQKLASQYLKKEWPDSQTEEQEDHRNMYCVWKAYLEGTIQVAQSRISACDNYKVQVADPAKMVRLQKDQQLRKVKTDRSGTEP
;
A
#
# COMPACT_ATOMS: atom_id res chain seq x y z
N MET A 1 36.59 -3.40 51.86
CA MET A 1 35.77 -4.47 51.24
C MET A 1 34.36 -4.00 50.85
N ASN A 2 33.69 -3.13 51.63
CA ASN A 2 32.33 -2.64 51.31
C ASN A 2 32.20 -1.74 50.05
N VAL A 3 33.18 -0.87 49.78
CA VAL A 3 33.08 0.09 48.65
C VAL A 3 33.14 -0.61 47.28
N PHE A 4 33.97 -1.64 47.14
CA PHE A 4 34.07 -2.42 45.91
C PHE A 4 32.77 -3.20 45.62
N HIS A 5 32.19 -3.81 46.66
CA HIS A 5 30.90 -4.50 46.53
C HIS A 5 29.76 -3.53 46.18
N LEU A 6 29.69 -2.36 46.81
CA LEU A 6 28.72 -1.32 46.48
C LEU A 6 28.86 -0.83 45.03
N PHE A 7 30.10 -0.64 44.56
CA PHE A 7 30.37 -0.28 43.18
C PHE A 7 29.92 -1.37 42.20
N GLN A 8 30.25 -2.64 42.48
CA GLN A 8 29.83 -3.78 41.66
C GLN A 8 28.30 -3.93 41.57
N VAL A 9 27.60 -3.76 42.69
CA VAL A 9 26.12 -3.79 42.73
C VAL A 9 25.54 -2.66 41.87
N ARG A 10 26.07 -1.44 42.00
CA ARG A 10 25.64 -0.28 41.22
C ARG A 10 25.81 -0.49 39.72
N VAL A 11 26.99 -0.93 39.28
CA VAL A 11 27.27 -1.20 37.85
C VAL A 11 26.33 -2.28 37.31
N THR A 12 26.05 -3.32 38.10
CA THR A 12 25.12 -4.39 37.72
C THR A 12 23.68 -3.86 37.58
N GLN A 13 23.24 -2.97 38.48
CA GLN A 13 21.92 -2.33 38.38
C GLN A 13 21.81 -1.40 37.18
N GLU A 14 22.83 -0.58 36.91
CA GLU A 14 22.87 0.29 35.73
C GLU A 14 22.80 -0.54 34.44
N LEU A 15 23.56 -1.63 34.35
CA LEU A 15 23.50 -2.55 33.20
C LEU A 15 22.10 -3.18 33.01
N LYS A 16 21.49 -3.68 34.09
CA LYS A 16 20.12 -4.23 34.05
C LYS A 16 19.10 -3.18 33.60
N HIS A 17 19.24 -1.95 34.08
CA HIS A 17 18.39 -0.84 33.70
C HIS A 17 18.52 -0.51 32.21
N THR A 18 19.74 -0.33 31.70
CA THR A 18 19.99 -0.09 30.27
C THR A 18 19.46 -1.22 29.40
N HIS A 19 19.65 -2.48 29.80
CA HIS A 19 19.12 -3.63 29.08
C HIS A 19 17.58 -3.60 29.01
N ALA A 20 16.90 -3.33 30.13
CA ALA A 20 15.45 -3.21 30.17
C ALA A 20 14.93 -2.07 29.27
N GLU A 21 15.64 -0.93 29.25
CA GLU A 21 15.28 0.20 28.40
C GLU A 21 15.44 -0.11 26.91
N GLN A 22 16.57 -0.74 26.52
CA GLN A 22 16.81 -1.17 25.14
C GLN A 22 15.73 -2.14 24.66
N LEU A 23 15.32 -3.07 25.53
CA LEU A 23 14.23 -4.01 25.25
C LEU A 23 12.88 -3.31 25.06
N SER A 24 12.56 -2.34 25.91
CA SER A 24 11.33 -1.56 25.79
C SER A 24 11.31 -0.77 24.47
N ARG A 25 12.41 -0.10 24.12
CA ARG A 25 12.55 0.62 22.84
C ARG A 25 12.39 -0.30 21.64
N LEU A 26 12.96 -1.50 21.68
CA LEU A 26 12.81 -2.49 20.61
C LEU A 26 11.35 -2.97 20.48
N HIS A 27 10.67 -3.17 21.61
CA HIS A 27 9.27 -3.58 21.62
C HIS A 27 8.36 -2.50 21.03
N ILE A 28 8.56 -1.23 21.42
CA ILE A 28 7.83 -0.08 20.88
C ILE A 28 8.07 0.02 19.38
N LYS A 29 9.32 -0.03 18.92
CA LYS A 29 9.66 0.01 17.49
C LYS A 29 8.93 -1.08 16.72
N HIS A 30 8.96 -2.31 17.22
CA HIS A 30 8.27 -3.43 16.59
C HIS A 30 6.76 -3.18 16.47
N GLN A 31 6.13 -2.72 17.55
CA GLN A 31 4.70 -2.41 17.58
C GLN A 31 4.33 -1.32 16.57
N THR A 32 5.08 -0.21 16.54
CA THR A 32 4.88 0.88 15.59
C THR A 32 5.01 0.42 14.14
N GLU A 33 5.98 -0.43 13.83
CA GLU A 33 6.14 -0.94 12.47
C GLU A 33 4.98 -1.89 12.07
N CYS A 34 4.41 -2.65 13.01
CA CYS A 34 3.23 -3.48 12.75
C CYS A 34 1.99 -2.62 12.50
N GLU A 35 1.78 -1.56 13.28
CA GLU A 35 0.72 -0.57 13.08
C GLU A 35 0.85 0.10 11.71
N LEU A 36 2.07 0.50 11.32
CA LEU A 36 2.34 1.07 10.02
C LEU A 36 1.99 0.13 8.86
N LEU A 37 2.21 -1.18 9.01
CA LEU A 37 1.83 -2.17 7.99
C LEU A 37 0.30 -2.28 7.85
N ASP A 38 -0.44 -2.16 8.95
CA ASP A 38 -1.91 -2.13 8.93
C ASP A 38 -2.45 -0.84 8.29
N ASP A 39 -1.83 0.30 8.58
CA ASP A 39 -2.14 1.58 7.96
C ASP A 39 -1.84 1.57 6.45
N LEU A 40 -0.65 1.08 6.05
CA LEU A 40 -0.26 0.94 4.65
C LEU A 40 -1.29 0.12 3.88
N ARG A 41 -1.71 -1.01 4.45
CA ARG A 41 -2.72 -1.91 3.86
C ARG A 41 -4.07 -1.20 3.72
N THR A 42 -4.51 -0.50 4.77
CA THR A 42 -5.82 0.15 4.83
C THR A 42 -5.89 1.37 3.92
N PHE A 43 -4.89 2.25 3.97
CA PHE A 43 -4.75 3.40 3.10
C PHE A 43 -4.77 2.97 1.64
N SER A 44 -3.95 1.98 1.29
CA SER A 44 -3.80 1.61 -0.11
C SER A 44 -5.05 0.87 -0.64
N GLN A 45 -5.83 0.19 0.23
CA GLN A 45 -7.15 -0.34 -0.10
C GLN A 45 -8.14 0.78 -0.44
N LYS A 46 -8.21 1.83 0.40
CA LYS A 46 -9.05 3.00 0.16
C LYS A 46 -8.64 3.71 -1.14
N ARG A 47 -7.33 3.88 -1.37
CA ARG A 47 -6.79 4.46 -2.60
C ARG A 47 -7.21 3.67 -3.84
N ALA A 48 -7.10 2.34 -3.81
CA ALA A 48 -7.51 1.48 -4.93
C ALA A 48 -9.02 1.55 -5.22
N ALA A 49 -9.85 1.76 -4.20
CA ALA A 49 -11.29 2.00 -4.38
C ALA A 49 -11.54 3.34 -5.09
N VAL A 50 -10.95 4.43 -4.58
CA VAL A 50 -11.08 5.77 -5.19
C VAL A 50 -10.59 5.79 -6.64
N GLU A 51 -9.45 5.17 -6.93
CA GLU A 51 -8.89 5.11 -8.28
C GLU A 51 -9.80 4.29 -9.23
N ARG A 52 -10.41 3.21 -8.73
CA ARG A 52 -11.37 2.41 -9.50
C ARG A 52 -12.62 3.23 -9.85
N ASP A 53 -13.20 3.94 -8.89
CA ASP A 53 -14.38 4.77 -9.11
C ASP A 53 -14.10 5.88 -10.13
N TYR A 54 -12.94 6.53 -10.01
CA TYR A 54 -12.49 7.54 -10.96
C TYR A 54 -12.31 6.97 -12.38
N ALA A 55 -11.64 5.83 -12.51
CA ALA A 55 -11.44 5.17 -13.80
C ALA A 55 -12.76 4.72 -14.44
N GLN A 56 -13.69 4.17 -13.64
CA GLN A 56 -15.03 3.81 -14.12
C GLN A 56 -15.82 5.04 -14.60
N ALA A 57 -15.74 6.16 -13.88
CA ALA A 57 -16.39 7.40 -14.29
C ALA A 57 -15.84 7.92 -15.63
N LEU A 58 -14.50 7.91 -15.81
CA LEU A 58 -13.86 8.30 -17.08
C LEU A 58 -14.25 7.37 -18.24
N GLN A 59 -14.22 6.05 -18.02
CA GLN A 59 -14.62 5.07 -19.03
C GLN A 59 -16.08 5.28 -19.46
N LYS A 60 -16.97 5.48 -18.49
CA LYS A 60 -18.39 5.73 -18.74
C LYS A 60 -18.59 7.02 -19.53
N LEU A 61 -17.89 8.10 -19.17
CA LEU A 61 -17.94 9.37 -19.89
C LEU A 61 -17.48 9.21 -21.34
N ALA A 62 -16.31 8.62 -21.56
CA ALA A 62 -15.78 8.43 -22.91
C ALA A 62 -16.68 7.55 -23.77
N SER A 63 -17.24 6.47 -23.19
CA SER A 63 -18.16 5.57 -23.88
C SER A 63 -19.47 6.26 -24.29
N GLN A 64 -19.97 7.22 -23.51
CA GLN A 64 -21.17 7.99 -23.86
C GLN A 64 -20.93 8.83 -25.12
N TYR A 65 -19.79 9.51 -25.21
CA TYR A 65 -19.47 10.34 -26.37
C TYR A 65 -19.11 9.52 -27.61
N LEU A 66 -18.57 8.31 -27.43
CA LEU A 66 -18.27 7.40 -28.54
C LEU A 66 -19.56 6.88 -29.23
N LYS A 67 -20.65 6.73 -28.46
CA LYS A 67 -21.96 6.28 -28.96
C LYS A 67 -22.80 7.40 -29.57
N LYS A 68 -22.39 8.67 -29.40
CA LYS A 68 -23.14 9.81 -29.92
C LYS A 68 -22.96 9.89 -31.43
N GLU A 69 -24.06 9.76 -32.17
CA GLU A 69 -24.09 10.02 -33.61
C GLU A 69 -24.05 11.53 -33.86
N TRP A 70 -23.26 11.96 -34.84
CA TRP A 70 -23.09 13.37 -35.20
C TRP A 70 -23.79 13.68 -36.53
N PRO A 71 -24.54 14.79 -36.64
CA PRO A 71 -25.38 15.09 -37.81
C PRO A 71 -24.64 15.14 -39.16
N ASP A 72 -23.35 15.50 -39.17
CA ASP A 72 -22.54 15.62 -40.40
C ASP A 72 -22.00 14.28 -40.94
N SER A 73 -22.41 13.15 -40.34
CA SER A 73 -21.98 11.81 -40.77
C SER A 73 -22.74 11.29 -42.00
N GLN A 74 -23.74 12.03 -42.48
CA GLN A 74 -24.70 11.57 -43.51
C GLN A 74 -24.60 12.28 -44.86
N THR A 75 -23.66 13.21 -45.07
CA THR A 75 -23.52 13.90 -46.36
C THR A 75 -22.24 13.43 -47.05
N GLU A 76 -22.42 12.69 -48.15
CA GLU A 76 -21.37 12.29 -49.07
C GLU A 76 -20.64 13.53 -49.62
N GLU A 77 -19.52 13.91 -49.02
CA GLU A 77 -18.39 14.50 -49.74
C GLU A 77 -17.09 14.16 -48.99
N GLN A 78 -16.39 13.20 -49.61
CA GLN A 78 -15.48 12.25 -49.02
C GLN A 78 -14.05 12.73 -49.22
N GLU A 79 -13.50 13.55 -48.31
CA GLU A 79 -12.04 13.56 -48.07
C GLU A 79 -11.62 14.29 -46.79
N ASP A 80 -12.30 15.38 -46.37
CA ASP A 80 -11.77 16.26 -45.31
C ASP A 80 -12.44 16.12 -43.92
N HIS A 81 -13.68 15.61 -43.85
CA HIS A 81 -14.39 15.33 -42.59
C HIS A 81 -13.70 14.26 -41.72
N ARG A 82 -12.72 13.54 -42.31
CA ARG A 82 -12.02 12.43 -41.68
C ARG A 82 -10.96 12.85 -40.67
N ASN A 83 -10.41 14.06 -40.68
CA ASN A 83 -9.24 14.33 -39.83
C ASN A 83 -9.62 14.54 -38.36
N MET A 84 -10.43 15.57 -38.06
CA MET A 84 -10.70 15.94 -36.66
C MET A 84 -11.64 14.94 -35.96
N TYR A 85 -12.60 14.34 -36.67
CA TYR A 85 -13.46 13.31 -36.09
C TYR A 85 -12.66 12.04 -35.74
N CYS A 86 -11.74 11.59 -36.61
CA CYS A 86 -10.89 10.44 -36.30
C CYS A 86 -9.95 10.74 -35.11
N VAL A 87 -9.40 11.97 -35.03
CA VAL A 87 -8.61 12.40 -33.86
C VAL A 87 -9.44 12.38 -32.59
N TRP A 88 -10.67 12.91 -32.61
CA TRP A 88 -11.58 12.88 -31.47
C TRP A 88 -11.94 11.45 -31.05
N LYS A 89 -12.26 10.59 -32.02
CA LYS A 89 -12.56 9.18 -31.77
C LYS A 89 -11.36 8.46 -31.13
N ALA A 90 -10.16 8.63 -31.68
CA ALA A 90 -8.94 8.06 -31.14
C ALA A 90 -8.65 8.55 -29.71
N TYR A 91 -8.92 9.83 -29.42
CA TYR A 91 -8.81 10.38 -28.07
C TYR A 91 -9.77 9.70 -27.07
N LEU A 92 -11.03 9.50 -27.46
CA LEU A 92 -12.02 8.80 -26.62
C LEU A 92 -11.65 7.33 -26.41
N GLU A 93 -11.21 6.62 -27.45
CA GLU A 93 -10.74 5.24 -27.37
C GLU A 93 -9.51 5.12 -26.47
N GLY A 94 -8.54 6.02 -26.61
CA GLY A 94 -7.36 6.11 -25.73
C GLY A 94 -7.75 6.37 -24.28
N THR A 95 -8.74 7.22 -24.03
CA THR A 95 -9.28 7.46 -22.68
C THR A 95 -9.89 6.20 -22.07
N ILE A 96 -10.65 5.44 -22.85
CA ILE A 96 -11.22 4.14 -22.42
C ILE A 96 -10.10 3.15 -22.10
N GLN A 97 -9.07 3.06 -22.95
CA GLN A 97 -7.95 2.16 -22.75
C GLN A 97 -7.17 2.48 -21.47
N VAL A 98 -6.88 3.76 -21.21
CA VAL A 98 -6.22 4.21 -19.97
C VAL A 98 -7.08 3.89 -18.75
N ALA A 99 -8.39 4.14 -18.81
CA ALA A 99 -9.31 3.81 -17.73
C ALA A 99 -9.35 2.29 -17.45
N GLN A 100 -9.38 1.45 -18.48
CA GLN A 100 -9.32 -0.01 -18.34
C GLN A 100 -8.00 -0.48 -17.70
N SER A 101 -6.88 0.11 -18.10
CA SER A 101 -5.57 -0.18 -17.49
C SER A 101 -5.57 0.17 -16.00
N ARG A 102 -6.16 1.30 -15.61
CA ARG A 102 -6.28 1.71 -14.20
C ARG A 102 -7.16 0.76 -13.40
N ILE A 103 -8.32 0.37 -13.93
CA ILE A 103 -9.21 -0.62 -13.28
C ILE A 103 -8.45 -1.94 -13.05
N SER A 104 -7.74 -2.42 -14.07
CA SER A 104 -6.94 -3.65 -13.98
C SER A 104 -5.84 -3.55 -12.91
N ALA A 105 -5.18 -2.39 -12.79
CA ALA A 105 -4.21 -2.15 -11.73
C ALA A 105 -4.88 -2.17 -10.34
N CYS A 106 -6.07 -1.58 -10.20
CA CYS A 106 -6.85 -1.61 -8.96
C CYS A 106 -7.31 -3.02 -8.57
N ASP A 107 -7.56 -3.91 -9.52
CA ASP A 107 -7.93 -5.30 -9.24
C ASP A 107 -6.72 -6.12 -8.77
N ASN A 108 -5.54 -5.82 -9.29
CA ASN A 108 -4.27 -6.43 -8.87
C ASN A 108 -3.71 -5.87 -7.55
N TYR A 109 -4.27 -4.77 -7.04
CA TYR A 109 -3.80 -4.09 -5.82
C TYR A 109 -3.65 -5.05 -4.62
N LYS A 110 -4.62 -5.96 -4.43
CA LYS A 110 -4.60 -6.91 -3.31
C LYS A 110 -3.33 -7.76 -3.33
N VAL A 111 -3.00 -8.30 -4.49
CA VAL A 111 -1.85 -9.19 -4.69
C VAL A 111 -0.53 -8.43 -4.57
N GLN A 112 -0.47 -7.20 -5.11
CA GLN A 112 0.78 -6.44 -5.16
C GLN A 112 1.11 -5.67 -3.88
N VAL A 113 0.11 -5.37 -3.04
CA VAL A 113 0.31 -4.50 -1.86
C VAL A 113 -0.29 -5.08 -0.60
N ALA A 114 -1.60 -5.40 -0.59
CA ALA A 114 -2.30 -5.75 0.64
C ALA A 114 -1.83 -7.09 1.23
N ASP A 115 -1.67 -8.11 0.39
CA ASP A 115 -1.23 -9.44 0.80
C ASP A 115 0.26 -9.44 1.23
N PRO A 116 1.20 -8.78 0.52
CA PRO A 116 2.56 -8.58 1.01
C PRO A 116 2.64 -7.87 2.36
N ALA A 117 1.90 -6.77 2.55
CA ALA A 117 1.88 -6.06 3.84
C ALA A 117 1.39 -6.95 5.00
N LYS A 118 0.33 -7.73 4.76
CA LYS A 118 -0.19 -8.71 5.71
C LYS A 118 0.83 -9.81 6.02
N MET A 119 1.54 -10.30 5.01
CA MET A 119 2.58 -11.33 5.16
C MET A 119 3.75 -10.83 6.02
N VAL A 120 4.26 -9.63 5.74
CA VAL A 120 5.37 -9.04 6.51
C VAL A 120 4.97 -8.85 7.98
N ARG A 121 3.73 -8.41 8.24
CA ARG A 121 3.21 -8.30 9.61
C ARG A 121 3.16 -9.65 10.32
N LEU A 122 2.66 -10.69 9.64
CA LEU A 122 2.62 -12.05 10.20
C LEU A 122 4.03 -12.57 10.52
N GLN A 123 5.00 -12.33 9.64
CA GLN A 123 6.39 -12.70 9.87
C GLN A 123 6.97 -11.97 11.10
N LYS A 124 6.67 -10.68 11.26
CA LYS A 124 7.04 -9.91 12.44
C LYS A 124 6.44 -10.49 13.72
N ASP A 125 5.15 -10.81 13.72
CA ASP A 125 4.48 -11.44 14.87
C ASP A 125 5.15 -12.78 15.25
N GLN A 126 5.52 -13.58 14.25
CA GLN A 126 6.24 -14.84 14.47
C GLN A 126 7.64 -14.62 15.04
N GLN A 127 8.39 -13.63 14.56
CA GLN A 127 9.70 -13.29 15.10
C GLN A 127 9.62 -12.81 16.55
N LEU A 128 8.62 -11.98 16.89
CA LEU A 128 8.42 -11.53 18.27
C LEU A 128 8.14 -12.71 19.21
N ARG A 129 7.35 -13.69 18.77
CA ARG A 129 7.10 -14.91 19.56
C ARG A 129 8.37 -15.70 19.83
N LYS A 130 9.21 -15.93 18.81
CA LYS A 130 10.51 -16.61 18.98
C LYS A 130 11.39 -15.91 20.00
N VAL A 131 11.53 -14.58 19.89
CA VAL A 131 12.32 -13.78 20.84
C VAL A 131 11.77 -13.85 22.26
N LYS A 132 10.45 -13.97 22.45
CA LYS A 132 9.85 -14.19 23.78
C LYS A 132 10.12 -15.60 24.31
N THR A 133 10.04 -16.62 23.47
CA THR A 133 10.29 -18.03 23.84
C THR A 133 11.75 -18.31 24.17
N ASP A 134 12.70 -17.78 23.39
CA ASP A 134 14.14 -17.94 23.67
C ASP A 134 14.54 -17.30 25.02
N ARG A 135 13.83 -16.23 25.44
CA ARG A 135 14.02 -15.62 26.76
C ARG A 135 13.48 -16.46 27.90
N SER A 136 12.33 -17.13 27.73
CA SER A 136 11.81 -18.06 28.75
C SER A 136 12.67 -19.31 28.93
N GLY A 137 13.58 -19.61 27.99
CA GLY A 137 14.56 -20.70 28.10
C GLY A 137 15.94 -20.28 28.60
N THR A 138 16.15 -18.99 28.89
CA THR A 138 17.43 -18.43 29.36
C THR A 138 17.39 -17.87 30.79
N GLU A 139 16.36 -18.21 31.57
CA GLU A 139 16.38 -18.03 33.03
C GLU A 139 17.06 -19.25 33.70
N PRO A 140 18.23 -19.07 34.36
CA PRO A 140 18.77 -20.05 35.31
C PRO A 140 17.99 -20.09 36.63
#